data_AF-A0A1N6GHL6-F1
#
_entry.id   AF-A0A1N6GHL6-F1
#
_cell.length_a   1.000
_cell.length_b   1.000
_cell.length_c   1.000
_cell.angle_alpha   90.00
_cell.angle_beta   90.00
_cell.angle_gamma   90.00
#
_symmetry.space_group_name_H-M   'P 1'
#
loop_
_entity.id
_entity.type
_entity.pdbx_description
1 polymer ?
#
loop_
_entity_poly.entity_id
_entity_poly.type
_entity_poly.pdbx_seq_one_letter_code
_entity_poly.pdbx_strand_id
1 'polypeptide(L)' 'MNAILAALAFAVFTAFVGVLAYSVPSPDLVAVILLTLALLAYDFLSSLFGKR' A
#
# COMPACT_ATOMS: atom_id res chain seq x y z
N MET A 1 -9.76 -2.33 12.71
CA MET A 1 -9.54 -3.63 12.01
C MET A 1 -8.63 -4.50 12.86
N ASN A 2 -8.63 -5.82 12.65
CA ASN A 2 -7.62 -6.69 13.27
C ASN A 2 -6.25 -6.32 12.72
N ALA A 3 -5.30 -5.93 13.58
CA ALA A 3 -3.97 -5.45 13.16
C ALA A 3 -3.22 -6.47 12.30
N ILE A 4 -3.39 -7.77 12.59
CA ILE A 4 -2.83 -8.88 11.82
C ILE A 4 -3.36 -8.87 10.38
N LEU A 5 -4.68 -8.68 10.21
CA LEU A 5 -5.31 -8.66 8.90
C LEU A 5 -4.91 -7.42 8.10
N ALA A 6 -4.76 -6.27 8.77
CA ALA A 6 -4.28 -5.04 8.13
C ALA A 6 -2.82 -5.20 7.64
N ALA A 7 -1.94 -5.82 8.44
CA ALA A 7 -0.56 -6.06 8.04
C ALA A 7 -0.47 -7.04 6.86
N LEU A 8 -1.31 -8.08 6.86
CA LEU A 8 -1.40 -9.02 5.74
C LEU A 8 -1.91 -8.35 4.47
N ALA A 9 -2.96 -7.53 4.57
CA ALA A 9 -3.49 -6.78 3.44
C ALA A 9 -2.45 -5.80 2.88
N PHE A 10 -1.71 -5.09 3.74
CA PHE A 10 -0.61 -4.22 3.34
C PHE A 10 0.46 -5.00 2.56
N ALA A 11 0.94 -6.12 3.11
CA ALA A 11 1.99 -6.93 2.48
C ALA A 11 1.57 -7.47 1.11
N VAL A 12 0.36 -8.04 1.00
CA VAL A 12 -0.17 -8.57 -0.27
C VAL A 12 -0.35 -7.46 -1.30
N PHE A 13 -0.89 -6.31 -0.88
CA PHE A 13 -1.10 -5.17 -1.77
C PHE A 13 0.23 -4.60 -2.28
N THR A 14 1.20 -4.38 -1.39
CA THR A 14 2.53 -3.89 -1.77
C THR A 14 3.24 -4.86 -2.72
N ALA A 15 3.13 -6.17 -2.49
CA ALA A 15 3.70 -7.18 -3.38
C ALA A 15 3.07 -7.13 -4.78
N PHE A 16 1.73 -7.07 -4.86
CA PHE A 16 1.01 -6.96 -6.12
C PHE A 16 1.42 -5.72 -6.92
N VAL A 17 1.44 -4.56 -6.26
CA VAL A 17 1.79 -3.31 -6.91
C VAL A 17 3.28 -3.28 -7.29
N GLY A 18 4.16 -3.90 -6.51
CA GLY A 18 5.57 -4.10 -6.87
C GLY A 18 5.74 -4.93 -8.14
N VAL A 19 4.95 -5.99 -8.31
CA VAL A 19 4.92 -6.78 -9.55
C VAL A 19 4.45 -5.94 -10.73
N LEU A 20 3.43 -5.09 -10.55
CA LEU A 20 2.96 -4.18 -11.60
C LEU A 20 4.05 -3.17 -12.01
N ALA A 21 4.73 -2.56 -11.04
CA ALA A 21 5.82 -1.62 -11.31
C ALA A 21 6.98 -2.25 -12.07
N TYR A 22 7.28 -3.53 -11.81
CA TYR A 22 8.32 -4.27 -12.52
C TYR A 22 7.88 -4.75 -13.90
N SER A 23 6.65 -5.27 -14.01
CA SER A 23 6.15 -5.88 -15.26
C SER A 23 5.74 -4.84 -16.29
N VAL A 24 5.27 -3.67 -15.86
CA VAL A 24 4.79 -2.59 -16.72
C VAL A 24 5.39 -1.25 -16.26
N PRO A 25 6.70 -1.03 -16.47
CA PRO A 25 7.36 0.17 -15.99
C PRO A 25 6.99 1.38 -16.87
N SER A 26 5.88 2.03 -16.55
CA SER A 26 5.49 3.31 -17.15
C SER A 26 5.54 4.43 -16.09
N PRO A 27 6.04 5.65 -16.42
CA PRO A 27 6.24 6.72 -15.44
C PRO A 27 4.95 7.16 -14.74
N ASP A 28 3.85 7.18 -15.47
CA ASP A 28 2.50 7.48 -14.99
C ASP A 28 2.00 6.42 -14.00
N LEU A 29 2.22 5.14 -14.31
CA LEU A 29 1.86 4.05 -13.40
C LEU A 29 2.67 4.13 -12.11
N VAL A 30 3.99 4.34 -12.21
CA VAL A 30 4.86 4.45 -11.03
C VAL A 30 4.42 5.60 -10.12
N ALA A 31 4.03 6.75 -10.70
CA ALA A 31 3.51 7.88 -9.93
C ALA A 31 2.23 7.52 -9.15
N VAL A 32 1.29 6.83 -9.80
CA VAL A 32 0.05 6.36 -9.16
C VAL A 32 0.35 5.32 -8.08
N ILE A 33 1.28 4.41 -8.33
CA ILE A 33 1.74 3.40 -7.37
C ILE A 33 2.30 4.05 -6.11
N LEU A 34 3.20 5.03 -6.25
CA LEU A 34 3.80 5.73 -5.13
C LEU A 34 2.75 6.48 -4.29
N LEU A 35 1.83 7.17 -4.95
CA LEU A 35 0.72 7.85 -4.27
C LEU A 35 -0.17 6.84 -3.52
N THR A 36 -0.46 5.70 -4.14
CA THR A 36 -1.29 4.66 -3.52
C THR A 36 -0.61 4.03 -2.31
N LEU A 37 0.69 3.73 -2.40
CA LEU A 37 1.46 3.20 -1.28
C LEU A 37 1.58 4.23 -0.14
N ALA A 38 1.70 5.52 -0.45
CA ALA A 38 1.73 6.58 0.55
C ALA A 38 0.39 6.68 1.32
N LEU A 39 -0.74 6.63 0.61
CA LEU A 39 -2.07 6.63 1.22
C LEU A 39 -2.33 5.37 2.04
N LEU A 40 -1.95 4.21 1.51
CA LEU A 40 -2.06 2.92 2.22
C LEU A 40 -1.22 2.92 3.50
N ALA A 41 0.02 3.43 3.44
CA ALA A 41 0.87 3.56 4.62
C ALA A 41 0.27 4.53 5.65
N TYR A 42 -0.31 5.64 5.20
CA TYR A 42 -1.00 6.58 6.08
C TYR A 42 -2.21 5.94 6.76
N ASP A 43 -3.05 5.19 6.03
CA ASP A 43 -4.21 4.47 6.58
C ASP A 43 -3.78 3.37 7.56
N PHE A 44 -2.70 2.65 7.24
CA PHE A 44 -2.15 1.62 8.11
C PHE A 44 -1.61 2.21 9.42
N LEU A 45 -0.85 3.31 9.33
CA LEU A 45 -0.33 4.03 10.50
C LEU A 45 -1.46 4.67 11.31
N SER A 46 -2.43 5.33 10.69
CA SER A 46 -3.56 5.94 11.40
C SER A 46 -4.42 4.88 12.11
N SER A 47 -4.58 3.71 11.49
CA SER A 47 -5.25 2.55 12.09
C SER A 47 -4.48 1.95 13.27
N LEU A 48 -3.15 1.97 13.23
CA LEU A 48 -2.26 1.53 14.32
C LEU A 48 -2.22 2.52 15.48
N PHE A 49 -2.11 3.81 15.18
CA PHE A 49 -1.98 4.89 16.17
C PHE A 49 -3.33 5.39 16.70
N GLY A 50 -4.45 4.97 16.11
CA GLY A 50 -5.75 5.01 16.74
C GLY A 50 -6.21 6.41 17.14
N LYS A 51 -6.70 7.18 16.17
CA LYS A 51 -7.86 8.03 16.42
C LYS A 51 -8.96 7.53 15.48
N ARG A 52 -9.82 6.67 16.02
CA ARG A 52 -11.07 6.26 15.36
C ARG A 52 -11.87 7.50 14.97
#